data_AF-A0A060VP83-F1
#
_entry.id   AF-A0A060VP83-F1
#
_cell.length_a   1.000
_cell.length_b   1.000
_cell.length_c   1.000
_cell.angle_alpha   90.00
_cell.angle_beta   90.00
_cell.angle_gamma   90.00
#
_symmetry.space_group_name_H-M   'P 1'
#
loop_
_entity.id
_entity.type
_entity.pdbx_description
1 polymer ?
#
loop_
_entity_poly.entity_id
_entity_poly.type
_entity_poly.pdbx_seq_one_letter_code
_entity_poly.pdbx_strand_id
1 'polypeptide(L)'
;MNCSSVKSLTLLHVAFIFFFSVDGLSMSKAAVKISGDLLTNPLCVQDQAFLESMTALDTAMRGWAPSIRRRSAVCSPASTWLEQALQDYKRLESKVEKYEEKEKTGPTMVKLHQAREELRPVREDFEAKNKQLLDEMPKFYHSLIDYFQPSFEALIRAQVVYFTEMHNIFSELTDQIDQAGLSDEQRENEAKLSELRALSFVADD
;
A
#
# COMPACT_ATOMS: atom_id res chain seq x y z
N MET A 1 13.05 -1.18 -32.73
CA MET A 1 12.05 -1.07 -31.65
C MET A 1 11.36 0.28 -31.79
N ASN A 2 10.04 0.27 -32.00
CA ASN A 2 9.28 1.46 -32.42
C ASN A 2 9.08 2.47 -31.27
N CYS A 3 9.35 3.75 -31.56
CA CYS A 3 9.23 4.91 -30.66
C CYS A 3 7.84 5.07 -30.02
N SER A 4 6.79 4.46 -30.59
CA SER A 4 5.43 4.44 -30.03
C SER A 4 5.27 3.51 -28.82
N SER A 5 6.07 2.45 -28.69
CA SER A 5 5.98 1.52 -27.56
C SER A 5 6.62 2.08 -26.29
N VAL A 6 7.68 2.90 -26.43
CA VAL A 6 8.38 3.55 -25.32
C VAL A 6 7.51 4.64 -24.68
N LYS A 7 6.79 5.41 -25.49
CA LYS A 7 5.90 6.49 -25.01
C LYS A 7 4.72 5.95 -24.20
N SER A 8 4.15 4.81 -24.60
CA SER A 8 3.06 4.15 -23.89
C SER A 8 3.53 3.57 -22.55
N LEU A 9 4.75 3.03 -22.49
CA LEU A 9 5.33 2.48 -21.27
C LEU A 9 5.74 3.56 -20.26
N THR A 10 6.23 4.72 -20.72
CA THR A 10 6.52 5.86 -19.83
C THR A 10 5.25 6.52 -19.32
N LEU A 11 4.19 6.63 -20.14
CA LEU A 11 2.89 7.15 -19.68
C LEU A 11 2.20 6.20 -18.69
N LEU A 12 2.27 4.88 -18.91
CA LEU A 12 1.76 3.92 -17.92
C LEU A 12 2.56 3.95 -16.62
N HIS A 13 3.90 4.04 -16.67
CA HIS A 13 4.69 4.18 -15.46
C HIS A 13 4.44 5.48 -14.72
N VAL A 14 4.33 6.62 -15.43
CA VAL A 14 4.01 7.91 -14.80
C VAL A 14 2.59 7.91 -14.22
N ALA A 15 1.63 7.26 -14.86
CA ALA A 15 0.27 7.10 -14.33
C ALA A 15 0.24 6.17 -13.10
N PHE A 16 1.02 5.08 -13.11
CA PHE A 16 1.16 4.17 -11.96
C PHE A 16 1.87 4.86 -10.79
N ILE A 17 2.88 5.69 -11.09
CA ILE A 17 3.53 6.58 -10.13
C ILE A 17 2.53 7.60 -9.59
N PHE A 18 1.70 8.25 -10.41
CA PHE A 18 0.71 9.23 -9.93
C PHE A 18 -0.38 8.60 -9.06
N PHE A 19 -0.88 7.41 -9.44
CA PHE A 19 -1.91 6.70 -8.70
C PHE A 19 -1.43 6.20 -7.32
N PHE A 20 -0.13 5.87 -7.19
CA PHE A 20 0.48 5.51 -5.91
C PHE A 20 1.07 6.71 -5.13
N SER A 21 1.48 7.78 -5.80
CA SER A 21 2.16 8.94 -5.21
C SER A 21 1.19 9.97 -4.61
N VAL A 22 -0.05 10.07 -5.12
CA VAL A 22 -1.07 10.97 -4.56
C VAL A 22 -1.65 10.45 -3.25
N ASP A 23 -1.68 9.12 -3.04
CA ASP A 23 -2.28 8.52 -1.84
C ASP A 23 -1.28 7.91 -0.84
N GLY A 24 0.02 7.89 -1.10
CA GLY A 24 1.00 7.41 -0.12
C GLY A 24 1.00 8.21 1.19
N LEU A 25 0.74 9.53 1.13
CA LEU A 25 0.65 10.40 2.31
C LEU A 25 -0.72 10.27 3.03
N SER A 26 -1.81 10.09 2.27
CA SER A 26 -3.15 9.88 2.83
C SER A 26 -3.25 8.51 3.48
N MET A 27 -2.74 7.45 2.82
CA MET A 27 -2.58 6.12 3.40
C MET A 27 -1.67 6.14 4.63
N SER A 28 -0.52 6.83 4.61
CA SER A 28 0.36 6.89 5.78
C SER A 28 -0.34 7.53 7.00
N LYS A 29 -1.13 8.60 6.80
CA LYS A 29 -1.94 9.20 7.87
C LYS A 29 -3.05 8.27 8.35
N ALA A 30 -3.74 7.60 7.44
CA ALA A 30 -4.79 6.65 7.77
C ALA A 30 -4.24 5.46 8.54
N ALA A 31 -3.09 4.91 8.12
CA ALA A 31 -2.43 3.78 8.76
C ALA A 31 -1.94 4.13 10.17
N VAL A 32 -1.29 5.29 10.36
CA VAL A 32 -0.89 5.79 11.70
C VAL A 32 -2.10 6.02 12.62
N LYS A 33 -3.22 6.46 12.06
CA LYS A 33 -4.46 6.61 12.83
C LYS A 33 -5.03 5.25 13.21
N ILE A 34 -5.08 4.30 12.28
CA ILE A 34 -5.58 2.94 12.53
C ILE A 34 -4.74 2.21 13.58
N SER A 35 -3.40 2.27 13.52
CA SER A 35 -2.57 1.69 14.60
C SER A 35 -2.79 2.38 15.94
N GLY A 36 -2.91 3.71 15.95
CA GLY A 36 -3.18 4.47 17.17
C GLY A 36 -4.51 4.06 17.81
N ASP A 37 -5.56 3.98 17.00
CA ASP A 37 -6.90 3.58 17.43
C ASP A 37 -6.90 2.11 17.94
N LEU A 38 -6.15 1.21 17.28
CA LEU A 38 -5.98 -0.18 17.72
C LEU A 38 -5.19 -0.31 19.02
N LEU A 39 -4.14 0.49 19.23
CA LEU A 39 -3.38 0.52 20.48
C LEU A 39 -4.20 1.04 21.67
N THR A 40 -5.23 1.85 21.41
CA THR A 40 -6.17 2.29 22.44
C THR A 40 -7.29 1.29 22.73
N ASN A 41 -7.40 0.20 21.96
CA ASN A 41 -8.44 -0.81 22.12
C ASN A 41 -8.13 -1.72 23.33
N PRO A 42 -9.06 -1.89 24.30
CA PRO A 42 -8.87 -2.76 25.46
C PRO A 42 -8.50 -4.21 25.10
N LEU A 43 -8.98 -4.71 23.95
CA LEU A 43 -8.66 -6.06 23.45
C LEU A 43 -7.19 -6.18 23.01
N CYS A 44 -6.59 -5.07 22.55
CA CYS A 44 -5.19 -5.04 22.17
C CYS A 44 -4.26 -5.20 23.38
N VAL A 45 -4.69 -4.69 24.54
CA VAL A 45 -3.93 -4.71 25.80
C VAL A 45 -4.00 -6.08 26.48
N GLN A 46 -4.95 -6.94 26.13
CA GLN A 46 -5.11 -8.28 26.72
C GLN A 46 -4.12 -9.31 26.18
N ASP A 47 -3.66 -9.16 24.94
CA ASP A 47 -2.68 -10.06 24.31
C ASP A 47 -1.33 -9.35 24.13
N GLN A 48 -0.35 -9.76 24.93
CA GLN A 48 1.00 -9.21 24.94
C GLN A 48 1.70 -9.34 23.59
N ALA A 49 1.54 -10.46 22.88
CA ALA A 49 2.17 -10.68 21.58
C ALA A 49 1.54 -9.80 20.48
N PHE A 50 0.22 -9.60 20.59
CA PHE A 50 -0.50 -8.68 19.71
C PHE A 50 -0.15 -7.21 19.98
N LEU A 51 -0.06 -6.81 21.25
CA LEU A 51 0.35 -5.47 21.68
C LEU A 51 1.77 -5.13 21.19
N GLU A 52 2.71 -6.07 21.31
CA GLU A 52 4.08 -5.91 20.81
C GLU A 52 4.11 -5.74 19.29
N SER A 53 3.28 -6.52 18.57
CA SER A 53 3.15 -6.43 17.12
C SER A 53 2.55 -5.08 16.68
N MET A 54 1.52 -4.60 17.37
CA MET A 54 0.89 -3.29 17.10
C MET A 54 1.79 -2.11 17.49
N THR A 55 2.59 -2.24 18.54
CA THR A 55 3.52 -1.21 18.99
C THR A 55 4.73 -1.10 18.04
N ALA A 56 5.23 -2.25 17.58
CA ALA A 56 6.27 -2.30 16.55
C ALA A 56 5.77 -1.66 15.23
N LEU A 57 4.52 -1.95 14.87
CA LEU A 57 3.85 -1.34 13.73
C LEU A 57 3.73 0.19 13.88
N ASP A 58 3.19 0.70 14.98
CA ASP A 58 3.03 2.15 15.21
C ASP A 58 4.39 2.88 15.20
N THR A 59 5.40 2.28 15.83
CA THR A 59 6.78 2.82 15.86
C THR A 59 7.38 2.88 14.45
N ALA A 60 7.27 1.80 13.67
CA ALA A 60 7.74 1.76 12.29
C ALA A 60 7.02 2.82 11.43
N MET A 61 5.69 2.95 11.59
CA MET A 61 4.90 3.90 10.82
C MET A 61 5.22 5.36 11.15
N ARG A 62 5.47 5.69 12.42
CA ARG A 62 5.86 7.05 12.84
C ARG A 62 7.27 7.42 12.40
N GLY A 63 8.22 6.50 12.45
CA GLY A 63 9.61 6.75 12.04
C GLY A 63 9.79 7.01 10.54
N TRP A 64 8.88 6.47 9.72
CA TRP A 64 8.99 6.51 8.27
C TRP A 64 8.16 7.61 7.59
N ALA A 65 7.12 8.13 8.24
CA ALA A 65 6.32 9.25 7.71
C ALA A 65 7.16 10.50 7.33
N PRO A 66 8.20 10.90 8.08
CA PRO A 66 9.10 11.98 7.69
C PRO A 66 9.95 11.63 6.46
N SER A 67 10.38 10.38 6.31
CA SER A 67 11.20 9.89 5.19
C SER A 67 10.42 9.85 3.88
N ILE A 68 9.16 9.37 3.93
CA ILE A 68 8.22 9.38 2.79
C ILE A 68 7.91 10.82 2.40
N ARG A 69 7.61 11.70 3.37
CA ARG A 69 7.36 13.13 3.11
C ARG A 69 8.55 13.82 2.46
N ARG A 70 9.76 13.57 2.97
CA ARG A 70 11.00 14.18 2.46
C ARG A 70 11.31 13.70 1.04
N ARG A 71 11.11 12.42 0.73
CA ARG A 71 11.32 11.86 -0.62
C ARG A 71 10.22 12.26 -1.61
N SER A 72 8.95 12.30 -1.19
CA SER A 72 7.85 12.85 -1.99
C SER A 72 8.12 14.31 -2.39
N ALA A 73 8.62 15.12 -1.45
CA ALA A 73 9.00 16.51 -1.72
C ALA A 73 10.19 16.65 -2.68
N VAL A 74 10.99 15.59 -2.90
CA VAL A 74 12.08 15.55 -3.89
C VAL A 74 11.59 15.00 -5.23
N CYS A 75 10.74 13.98 -5.22
CA CYS A 75 10.29 13.27 -6.41
C CYS A 75 9.27 14.07 -7.24
N SER A 76 8.37 14.82 -6.58
CA SER A 76 7.36 15.65 -7.27
C SER A 76 7.94 16.83 -8.06
N PRO A 77 8.86 17.65 -7.51
CA PRO A 77 9.57 18.62 -8.34
C PRO A 77 10.54 17.93 -9.31
N ALA A 78 10.89 16.66 -9.10
CA ALA A 78 11.74 15.90 -10.00
C ALA A 78 11.13 15.42 -11.30
N SER A 79 9.88 14.97 -11.25
CA SER A 79 9.14 14.71 -12.47
C SER A 79 8.97 16.00 -13.30
N THR A 80 8.68 17.13 -12.67
CA THR A 80 8.48 18.40 -13.38
C THR A 80 9.79 18.98 -13.95
N TRP A 81 10.91 18.92 -13.21
CA TRP A 81 12.19 19.37 -13.75
C TRP A 81 12.69 18.45 -14.87
N LEU A 82 12.37 17.15 -14.83
CA LEU A 82 12.78 16.19 -15.87
C LEU A 82 11.98 16.43 -17.15
N GLU A 83 10.68 16.67 -17.03
CA GLU A 83 9.81 17.02 -18.16
C GLU A 83 10.28 18.30 -18.86
N GLN A 84 10.62 19.34 -18.09
CA GLN A 84 11.15 20.58 -18.63
C GLN A 84 12.50 20.36 -19.34
N ALA A 85 13.44 19.64 -18.70
CA ALA A 85 14.75 19.34 -19.28
C ALA A 85 14.63 18.50 -20.57
N LEU A 86 13.70 17.54 -20.61
CA LEU A 86 13.40 16.74 -21.81
C LEU A 86 12.85 17.60 -22.94
N GLN A 87 11.99 18.57 -22.62
CA GLN A 87 11.43 19.48 -23.62
C GLN A 87 12.50 20.37 -24.24
N ASP A 88 13.39 20.92 -23.42
CA ASP A 88 14.51 21.75 -23.88
C ASP A 88 15.52 20.94 -24.71
N TYR A 89 15.82 19.71 -24.29
CA TYR A 89 16.64 18.76 -25.05
C TYR A 89 16.03 18.50 -26.45
N LYS A 90 14.76 18.11 -26.52
CA LYS A 90 14.07 17.83 -27.79
C LYS A 90 14.03 19.05 -28.72
N ARG A 91 13.83 20.25 -28.16
CA ARG A 91 13.82 21.50 -28.94
C ARG A 91 15.14 21.72 -29.67
N LEU A 92 16.26 21.52 -28.98
CA LEU A 92 17.60 21.69 -29.54
C LEU A 92 18.00 20.52 -30.45
N GLU A 93 17.59 19.29 -30.12
CA GLU A 93 17.79 18.10 -30.94
C GLU A 93 17.13 18.28 -32.33
N SER A 94 15.86 18.71 -32.36
CA SER A 94 15.18 19.04 -33.63
C SER A 94 15.83 20.20 -34.38
N LYS A 95 16.52 21.13 -33.68
CA LYS A 95 17.27 22.22 -34.33
C LYS A 95 18.52 21.66 -35.03
N VAL A 96 19.22 20.70 -34.43
CA VAL A 96 20.36 20.00 -35.04
C VAL A 96 19.92 19.19 -36.25
N GLU A 97 18.88 18.36 -36.11
CA GLU A 97 18.33 17.52 -37.19
C GLU A 97 17.97 18.36 -38.43
N LYS A 98 17.30 19.51 -38.22
CA LYS A 98 16.97 20.46 -39.30
C LYS A 98 18.18 21.03 -40.05
N TYR A 99 19.36 21.09 -39.43
CA TYR A 99 20.59 21.52 -40.11
C TYR A 99 21.37 20.34 -40.71
N GLU A 100 21.19 19.12 -40.20
CA GLU A 100 21.79 17.90 -40.75
C GLU A 100 21.13 17.48 -42.07
N GLU A 101 19.81 17.68 -42.19
CA GLU A 101 19.05 17.40 -43.42
C GLU A 101 19.30 18.41 -44.56
N LYS A 102 19.85 19.59 -44.24
CA LYS A 102 20.15 20.62 -45.23
C LYS A 102 21.39 20.28 -46.05
N GLU A 103 21.45 20.83 -47.25
CA GLU A 103 22.62 20.69 -48.13
C GLU A 103 23.90 21.17 -47.41
N LYS A 104 25.00 20.41 -47.58
CA LYS A 104 26.28 20.60 -46.88
C LYS A 104 27.11 21.75 -47.45
N THR A 105 26.50 22.92 -47.53
CA THR A 105 27.17 24.17 -47.88
C THR A 105 27.95 24.72 -46.66
N GLY A 106 29.01 25.50 -46.91
CA GLY A 106 29.85 26.09 -45.85
C GLY A 106 29.04 26.80 -44.73
N PRO A 107 28.10 27.71 -45.04
CA PRO A 107 27.27 28.37 -44.03
C PRO A 107 26.36 27.43 -43.23
N THR A 108 25.87 26.35 -43.84
CA THR A 108 25.05 25.33 -43.18
C THR A 108 25.89 24.53 -42.19
N MET A 109 27.11 24.15 -42.58
CA MET A 109 28.05 23.41 -41.73
C MET A 109 28.43 24.20 -40.46
N VAL A 110 28.61 25.51 -40.55
CA VAL A 110 28.87 26.37 -39.38
C VAL A 110 27.67 26.40 -38.43
N LYS A 111 26.45 26.60 -38.95
CA LYS A 111 25.22 26.61 -38.14
C LYS A 111 24.95 25.25 -37.48
N LEU A 112 25.25 24.16 -38.19
CA LEU A 112 25.16 22.81 -37.66
C LEU A 112 26.11 22.63 -36.48
N HIS A 113 27.37 23.05 -36.63
CA HIS A 113 28.35 22.94 -35.55
C HIS A 113 27.92 23.75 -34.32
N GLN A 114 27.45 24.97 -34.51
CA GLN A 114 26.96 25.80 -33.41
C GLN A 114 25.73 25.20 -32.71
N ALA A 115 24.77 24.67 -33.48
CA ALA A 115 23.61 23.99 -32.91
C ALA A 115 24.00 22.73 -32.10
N ARG A 116 25.03 21.99 -32.52
CA ARG A 116 25.56 20.85 -31.76
C ARG A 116 26.24 21.29 -30.46
N GLU A 117 27.00 22.38 -30.48
CA GLU A 117 27.61 22.93 -29.26
C GLU A 117 26.57 23.46 -28.27
N GLU A 118 25.47 24.06 -28.75
CA GLU A 118 24.34 24.46 -27.90
C GLU A 118 23.61 23.25 -27.28
N LEU A 119 23.46 22.15 -28.03
CA LEU A 119 22.78 20.93 -27.57
C LEU A 119 23.58 20.18 -26.51
N ARG A 120 24.91 20.15 -26.63
CA ARG A 120 25.81 19.35 -25.80
C ARG A 120 25.59 19.51 -24.28
N PRO A 121 25.64 20.71 -23.68
CA PRO A 121 25.45 20.86 -22.23
C PRO A 121 24.03 20.50 -21.77
N VAL A 122 23.02 20.80 -22.60
CA VAL A 122 21.61 20.48 -22.28
C VAL A 122 21.37 18.98 -22.28
N ARG A 123 22.00 18.28 -23.22
CA ARG A 123 21.99 16.82 -23.29
C ARG A 123 22.67 16.19 -22.08
N GLU A 124 23.86 16.66 -21.74
CA GLU A 124 24.62 16.15 -20.58
C GLU A 124 23.83 16.33 -19.27
N ASP A 125 23.22 17.51 -19.06
CA ASP A 125 22.38 17.79 -17.90
C ASP A 125 21.13 16.88 -17.84
N PHE A 126 20.44 16.70 -18.97
CA PHE A 126 19.28 15.82 -19.04
C PHE A 126 19.66 14.37 -18.76
N GLU A 127 20.72 13.86 -19.39
CA GLU A 127 21.19 12.48 -19.21
C GLU A 127 21.65 12.23 -17.76
N ALA A 128 22.38 13.16 -17.16
CA ALA A 128 22.84 13.06 -15.77
C ALA A 128 21.67 12.97 -14.79
N LYS A 129 20.69 13.87 -14.95
CA LYS A 129 19.51 13.89 -14.08
C LYS A 129 18.57 12.70 -14.33
N ASN A 130 18.40 12.28 -15.57
CA ASN A 130 17.62 11.10 -15.92
C ASN A 130 18.24 9.83 -15.33
N LYS A 131 19.57 9.70 -15.39
CA LYS A 131 20.30 8.61 -14.74
C LYS A 131 20.07 8.60 -13.23
N GLN A 132 20.20 9.77 -12.58
CA GLN A 132 19.95 9.88 -11.14
C GLN A 132 18.53 9.42 -10.78
N LEU A 133 17.51 9.83 -11.54
CA LEU A 133 16.15 9.39 -11.28
C LEU A 133 16.01 7.86 -11.44
N LEU A 134 16.56 7.29 -12.51
CA LEU A 134 16.52 5.85 -12.75
C LEU A 134 17.25 5.05 -11.66
N ASP A 135 18.31 5.61 -11.07
CA ASP A 135 19.03 4.99 -9.96
C ASP A 135 18.27 5.08 -8.63
N GLU A 136 17.55 6.18 -8.38
CA GLU A 136 16.81 6.41 -7.13
C GLU A 136 15.41 5.78 -7.10
N MET A 137 14.75 5.64 -8.25
CA MET A 137 13.40 5.08 -8.35
C MET A 137 13.29 3.64 -7.80
N PRO A 138 14.19 2.70 -8.13
CA PRO A 138 14.15 1.34 -7.57
C PRO A 138 14.35 1.32 -6.05
N LYS A 139 15.22 2.20 -5.53
CA LYS A 139 15.48 2.32 -4.08
C LYS A 139 14.27 2.88 -3.36
N PHE A 140 13.57 3.82 -3.99
CA PHE A 140 12.31 4.35 -3.48
C PHE A 140 11.24 3.25 -3.37
N TYR A 141 11.05 2.43 -4.40
CA TYR A 141 10.09 1.34 -4.35
C TYR A 141 10.46 0.25 -3.35
N HIS A 142 11.74 -0.14 -3.26
CA HIS A 142 12.20 -1.08 -2.22
C HIS A 142 11.87 -0.56 -0.82
N SER A 143 12.16 0.71 -0.57
CA SER A 143 11.82 1.36 0.69
C SER A 143 10.31 1.30 0.94
N LEU A 144 9.46 1.58 -0.05
CA LEU A 144 8.00 1.44 0.12
C LEU A 144 7.56 0.01 0.44
N ILE A 145 8.17 -1.00 -0.18
CA ILE A 145 7.89 -2.41 0.13
C ILE A 145 8.28 -2.73 1.57
N ASP A 146 9.49 -2.33 1.99
CA ASP A 146 9.97 -2.51 3.36
C ASP A 146 9.06 -1.81 4.40
N TYR A 147 8.37 -0.73 4.00
CA TYR A 147 7.38 -0.02 4.81
C TYR A 147 6.02 -0.74 4.88
N PHE A 148 5.48 -1.11 3.71
CA PHE A 148 4.12 -1.65 3.63
C PHE A 148 4.03 -3.09 4.10
N GLN A 149 5.07 -3.90 3.89
CA GLN A 149 5.08 -5.32 4.24
C GLN A 149 4.79 -5.58 5.73
N PRO A 150 5.50 -5.00 6.70
CA PRO A 150 5.19 -5.20 8.13
C PRO A 150 3.82 -4.62 8.51
N SER A 151 3.36 -3.57 7.81
CA SER A 151 2.07 -2.94 8.07
C SER A 151 0.89 -3.82 7.64
N PHE A 152 0.97 -4.40 6.45
CA PHE A 152 -0.02 -5.38 6.00
C PHE A 152 0.04 -6.66 6.81
N GLU A 153 1.24 -7.14 7.16
CA GLU A 153 1.40 -8.32 8.00
C GLU A 153 0.72 -8.14 9.37
N ALA A 154 0.97 -7.01 10.03
CA ALA A 154 0.37 -6.70 11.32
C ALA A 154 -1.16 -6.53 11.23
N LEU A 155 -1.67 -5.88 10.19
CA LEU A 155 -3.11 -5.75 9.94
C LEU A 155 -3.79 -7.11 9.72
N ILE A 156 -3.20 -7.97 8.88
CA ILE A 156 -3.74 -9.31 8.61
C ILE A 156 -3.74 -10.14 9.89
N ARG A 157 -2.64 -10.11 10.67
CA ARG A 157 -2.56 -10.79 11.97
C ARG A 157 -3.65 -10.31 12.93
N ALA A 158 -3.88 -9.00 13.03
CA ALA A 158 -4.96 -8.44 13.85
C ALA A 158 -6.33 -8.97 13.45
N GLN A 159 -6.63 -9.00 12.15
CA GLN A 159 -7.90 -9.51 11.64
C GLN A 159 -8.06 -11.00 11.93
N VAL A 160 -7.02 -11.82 11.73
CA VAL A 160 -7.06 -13.26 12.03
C VAL A 160 -7.37 -13.49 13.51
N VAL A 161 -6.71 -12.78 14.42
CA VAL A 161 -6.98 -12.89 15.87
C VAL A 161 -8.43 -12.51 16.18
N TYR A 162 -8.90 -11.35 15.70
CA TYR A 162 -10.27 -10.89 15.94
C TYR A 162 -11.34 -11.89 15.49
N PHE A 163 -11.23 -12.40 14.27
CA PHE A 163 -12.22 -13.35 13.74
C PHE A 163 -12.14 -14.71 14.42
N THR A 164 -10.96 -15.13 14.88
CA THR A 164 -10.79 -16.36 15.65
C THR A 164 -11.47 -16.25 17.01
N GLU A 165 -11.25 -15.16 17.75
CA GLU A 165 -11.90 -14.94 19.05
C GLU A 165 -13.41 -14.83 18.92
N MET A 166 -13.89 -14.10 17.91
CA MET A 166 -15.32 -13.98 17.63
C MET A 166 -15.96 -15.34 17.32
N HIS A 167 -15.29 -16.17 16.51
CA HIS A 167 -15.76 -17.53 16.23
C HIS A 167 -15.83 -18.38 17.51
N ASN A 168 -14.82 -18.31 18.37
CA ASN A 168 -14.79 -19.06 19.62
C ASN A 168 -15.93 -18.67 20.56
N ILE A 169 -16.19 -17.36 20.73
CA ILE A 169 -17.28 -16.86 21.57
C ILE A 169 -18.63 -17.32 21.04
N PHE A 170 -18.87 -17.21 19.73
CA PHE A 170 -20.14 -17.68 19.16
C PHE A 170 -20.31 -19.18 19.27
N SER A 171 -19.25 -19.96 19.06
CA SER A 171 -19.29 -21.41 19.25
C SER A 171 -19.66 -21.77 20.69
N GLU A 172 -19.06 -21.12 21.68
CA GLU A 172 -19.36 -21.35 23.09
C GLU A 172 -20.81 -20.96 23.45
N LEU A 173 -21.29 -19.81 22.93
CA LEU A 173 -22.68 -19.40 23.13
C LEU A 173 -23.67 -20.38 22.48
N THR A 174 -23.36 -20.91 21.29
CA THR A 174 -24.17 -21.94 20.64
C THR A 174 -24.22 -23.21 21.47
N ASP A 175 -23.08 -23.69 21.95
CA ASP A 175 -23.02 -24.89 22.80
C ASP A 175 -23.82 -24.72 24.10
N GLN A 176 -23.79 -23.53 24.71
CA GLN A 176 -24.57 -23.21 25.90
C GLN A 176 -26.09 -23.22 25.63
N ILE A 177 -26.52 -22.70 24.48
CA ILE A 177 -27.94 -22.70 24.08
C ILE A 177 -28.42 -24.13 23.85
N ASP A 178 -27.63 -24.94 23.15
CA ASP A 178 -27.98 -26.33 22.86
C ASP A 178 -28.07 -27.17 24.14
N GLN A 179 -27.13 -26.97 25.09
CA GLN A 179 -27.20 -27.63 26.41
C GLN A 179 -28.39 -27.17 27.25
N ALA A 180 -28.74 -25.88 27.21
CA ALA A 180 -29.91 -25.35 27.92
C ALA A 180 -31.21 -25.96 27.37
N GLY A 181 -31.34 -26.08 26.05
CA GLY A 181 -32.47 -26.74 25.40
C GLY A 181 -32.65 -28.19 25.86
N LEU A 182 -31.55 -28.96 25.90
CA LEU A 182 -31.57 -30.34 26.41
C LEU A 182 -31.99 -30.41 27.89
N SER A 183 -31.50 -29.51 28.73
CA SER A 183 -31.87 -29.44 30.15
C SER A 183 -33.36 -29.15 30.36
N ASP A 184 -33.92 -28.23 29.60
CA ASP A 184 -35.33 -27.83 29.73
C ASP A 184 -36.28 -28.93 29.23
N GLU A 185 -35.95 -29.59 28.12
CA GLU A 185 -36.67 -30.79 27.66
C GLU A 185 -36.64 -31.91 28.70
N GLN A 186 -35.48 -32.10 29.35
CA GLN A 186 -35.32 -33.15 30.35
C GLN A 186 -36.14 -32.87 31.62
N ARG A 187 -36.22 -31.60 32.06
CA ARG A 187 -37.11 -31.18 33.14
C ARG A 187 -38.58 -31.37 32.78
N GLU A 188 -38.99 -31.02 31.57
CA GLU A 188 -40.37 -31.19 31.12
C GLU A 188 -40.75 -32.68 31.07
N ASN A 189 -39.85 -33.54 30.60
CA ASN A 189 -40.05 -34.98 30.58
C ASN A 189 -40.15 -35.57 32.00
N GLU A 190 -39.31 -35.11 32.93
CA GLU A 190 -39.36 -35.56 34.33
C GLU A 190 -40.64 -35.12 35.03
N ALA A 191 -41.13 -33.91 34.75
CA ALA A 191 -42.43 -33.43 35.22
C ALA A 191 -43.58 -34.31 34.70
N LYS A 192 -43.62 -34.60 33.39
CA LYS A 192 -44.62 -35.50 32.78
C LYS A 192 -44.57 -36.92 33.37
N LEU A 193 -43.36 -37.46 33.58
CA LEU A 193 -43.19 -38.76 34.24
C LEU A 193 -43.68 -38.75 35.68
N SER A 194 -43.47 -37.66 36.42
CA SER A 194 -43.97 -37.52 37.79
C SER A 194 -45.50 -37.47 37.85
N GLU A 195 -46.14 -36.80 36.90
CA GLU A 195 -47.61 -36.75 36.76
C GLU A 195 -48.18 -38.13 36.43
N LEU A 196 -47.56 -38.85 35.49
CA LEU A 196 -47.95 -40.23 35.17
C LEU A 196 -47.82 -41.16 36.37
N ARG A 197 -46.76 -41.03 37.18
CA ARG A 197 -46.60 -41.81 38.42
C ARG A 197 -47.66 -41.47 39.47
N ALA A 198 -48.06 -40.20 39.58
CA ALA A 198 -49.11 -39.79 40.52
C ALA A 198 -50.51 -40.29 40.10
N LEU A 199 -50.75 -40.41 38.80
CA LEU A 199 -51.99 -40.98 38.23
C LEU A 199 -51.98 -42.50 38.20
N SER A 200 -50.81 -43.12 38.29
CA SER A 200 -50.63 -44.56 38.42
C SER A 200 -50.98 -45.01 39.84
N PHE A 201 -52.25 -45.29 40.10
CA PHE A 201 -52.65 -46.13 41.22
C PHE A 201 -52.09 -47.55 40.98
N VAL A 202 -51.02 -47.91 41.69
CA VAL A 202 -50.67 -49.32 41.85
C VAL A 202 -51.83 -49.94 42.60
N ALA A 203 -52.56 -50.85 41.96
CA ALA A 203 -53.43 -51.77 42.68
C ALA A 203 -52.50 -52.64 43.54
N ASP A 204 -52.36 -52.28 44.82
CA ASP A 204 -51.83 -53.18 45.83
C ASP A 204 -52.83 -54.33 45.97
N ASP A 205 -52.46 -55.50 45.42
CA ASP A 205 -53.07 -56.81 45.72
C ASP A 205 -52.58 -57.34 47.07
#